data_AF-A0A381NAX4-F1
#
_entry.id   AF-A0A381NAX4-F1
#
_cell.length_a   1.000
_cell.length_b   1.000
_cell.length_c   1.000
_cell.angle_alpha   90.00
_cell.angle_beta   90.00
_cell.angle_gamma   90.00
#
_symmetry.space_group_name_H-M   'P 1'
#
loop_
_entity.id
_entity.type
_entity.pdbx_description
1 polymer ?
#
loop_
_entity_poly.entity_id
_entity_poly.type
_entity_poly.pdbx_seq_one_letter_code
_entity_poly.pdbx_strand_id
1 'polypeptide(L)'
;FNGEGIDYAYETGRLAAGLIAEAAARCDDAVLARYPDLLDEEYGLYFKVARLFAKVIGNPTLIRELTRVGMRSQPLMEWALRVMANLMRDEDRGAAEAAYSAISGMVRLVPDRLVAS
;
A
#
# COMPACT_ATOMS: atom_id res chain seq x y z
N PHE A 1 5.89 4.23 4.02
CA PHE A 1 5.97 4.42 2.55
C PHE A 1 7.41 4.77 2.27
N ASN A 2 8.20 3.79 1.81
CA ASN A 2 9.66 3.80 1.89
C ASN A 2 10.32 3.91 0.50
N GLY A 3 9.63 4.49 -0.48
CA GLY A 3 10.13 4.61 -1.87
C GLY A 3 9.67 3.51 -2.84
N GLU A 4 9.20 2.36 -2.35
CA GLU A 4 8.71 1.25 -3.21
C GLU A 4 7.50 1.61 -4.09
N GLY A 5 6.80 2.72 -3.80
CA GLY A 5 5.68 3.18 -4.61
C GLY A 5 6.05 3.43 -6.08
N ILE A 6 7.31 3.75 -6.37
CA ILE A 6 7.80 3.92 -7.74
C ILE A 6 7.88 2.56 -8.45
N ASP A 7 8.37 1.53 -7.76
CA ASP A 7 8.45 0.17 -8.32
C ASP A 7 7.05 -0.37 -8.60
N TYR A 8 6.11 -0.21 -7.66
CA TYR A 8 4.72 -0.60 -7.87
C TYR A 8 4.04 0.21 -8.99
N ALA A 9 4.31 1.52 -9.09
CA ALA A 9 3.79 2.32 -10.19
C ALA A 9 4.37 1.87 -11.55
N TYR A 10 5.65 1.50 -11.59
CA TYR A 10 6.29 0.99 -12.79
C TYR A 10 5.74 -0.39 -13.19
N GLU A 11 5.60 -1.31 -12.25
CA GLU A 11 5.07 -2.65 -12.51
C GLU A 11 3.60 -2.62 -12.97
N THR A 12 2.75 -1.86 -12.28
CA THR A 12 1.34 -1.68 -12.68
C THR A 12 1.20 -0.92 -13.99
N GLY A 13 2.12 0.00 -14.29
CA GLY A 13 2.21 0.68 -15.58
C GLY A 13 2.62 -0.27 -16.71
N ARG A 14 3.57 -1.18 -16.46
CA ARG A 14 3.98 -2.21 -17.42
C ARG A 14 2.84 -3.19 -17.71
N LEU A 15 2.08 -3.58 -16.70
CA LEU A 15 0.87 -4.39 -16.85
C LEU A 15 -0.15 -3.71 -17.77
N ALA A 16 -0.45 -2.43 -17.50
CA ALA A 16 -1.39 -1.64 -18.31
C ALA A 16 -0.93 -1.51 -19.77
N ALA A 17 0.35 -1.20 -19.98
CA ALA A 17 0.93 -1.08 -21.33
C ALA A 17 0.81 -2.40 -22.12
N GLY A 18 1.00 -3.55 -21.46
CA GLY A 18 0.81 -4.87 -22.07
C GLY A 18 -0.62 -5.10 -22.55
N LEU A 19 -1.61 -4.76 -21.72
CA LEU A 19 -3.03 -4.90 -22.09
C LEU A 19 -3.44 -3.95 -23.22
N ILE A 20 -2.91 -2.72 -23.23
CA ILE A 20 -3.14 -1.76 -24.32
C ILE A 20 -2.56 -2.29 -25.63
N ALA A 21 -1.35 -2.84 -25.61
CA ALA A 21 -0.74 -3.45 -26.79
C ALA A 21 -1.53 -4.66 -27.30
N GLU A 22 -2.04 -5.51 -26.39
CA GLU A 22 -2.87 -6.68 -26.73
C GLU A 22 -4.21 -6.25 -27.35
N ALA A 23 -4.89 -5.26 -26.75
CA ALA A 23 -6.14 -4.71 -27.26
C ALA A 23 -5.96 -4.12 -28.67
N ALA A 24 -4.90 -3.35 -28.87
CA ALA A 24 -4.56 -2.76 -30.17
C ALA A 24 -4.25 -3.83 -31.24
N ALA A 25 -3.54 -4.90 -30.88
CA ALA A 25 -3.22 -5.99 -31.82
C ALA A 25 -4.45 -6.81 -32.23
N ARG A 26 -5.46 -6.91 -31.36
CA ARG A 26 -6.70 -7.66 -31.59
C ARG A 26 -7.86 -6.82 -32.09
N CYS A 27 -7.72 -5.49 -32.08
CA CYS A 27 -8.82 -4.53 -32.27
C CYS A 27 -10.01 -4.82 -31.34
N ASP A 28 -9.72 -5.19 -30.09
CA ASP A 28 -10.71 -5.56 -29.08
C ASP A 28 -10.41 -4.91 -27.73
N ASP A 29 -11.19 -3.87 -27.42
CA ASP A 29 -11.07 -3.13 -26.16
C ASP A 29 -11.56 -3.93 -24.94
N ALA A 30 -12.28 -5.04 -25.14
CA ALA A 30 -12.73 -5.89 -24.03
C ALA A 30 -11.54 -6.47 -23.24
N VAL A 31 -10.36 -6.57 -23.86
CA VAL A 31 -9.11 -6.96 -23.19
C VAL A 31 -8.78 -6.04 -22.01
N LEU A 32 -9.09 -4.74 -22.11
CA LEU A 32 -8.80 -3.75 -21.05
C LEU A 32 -9.61 -3.99 -19.78
N ALA A 33 -10.79 -4.62 -19.89
CA ALA A 33 -11.64 -4.93 -18.75
C ALA A 33 -10.99 -5.91 -17.76
N ARG A 34 -9.92 -6.60 -18.17
CA ARG A 34 -9.13 -7.51 -17.31
C ARG A 34 -8.20 -6.77 -16.35
N TYR A 35 -7.90 -5.49 -16.61
CA TYR A 35 -6.91 -4.75 -15.82
C TYR A 35 -7.26 -4.66 -14.32
N PRO A 36 -8.50 -4.33 -13.91
CA PRO A 36 -8.84 -4.25 -12.49
C PRO A 36 -8.67 -5.59 -11.77
N ASP A 37 -9.08 -6.69 -12.39
CA ASP A 37 -8.97 -8.03 -11.78
C ASP A 37 -7.50 -8.44 -11.62
N LEU A 38 -6.67 -8.22 -12.64
CA LEU A 38 -5.23 -8.49 -12.60
C LEU A 38 -4.51 -7.61 -11.56
N LEU A 39 -4.94 -6.35 -11.42
CA LEU A 39 -4.41 -5.47 -10.39
C LEU A 39 -4.81 -5.90 -8.98
N ASP A 40 -6.05 -6.36 -8.80
CA ASP A 40 -6.53 -6.76 -7.48
C ASP A 40 -5.90 -8.08 -7.03
N GLU A 41 -5.71 -9.03 -7.96
CA GLU A 41 -5.02 -10.30 -7.71
C GLU A 41 -3.59 -10.09 -7.20
N GLU A 42 -2.82 -9.21 -7.86
CA GLU A 42 -1.41 -9.00 -7.54
C GLU A 42 -1.18 -7.91 -6.46
N TYR A 43 -1.95 -6.82 -6.51
CA TYR A 43 -1.70 -5.61 -5.71
C TYR A 43 -2.89 -5.16 -4.86
N GLY A 44 -3.98 -5.94 -4.80
CA GLY A 44 -5.22 -5.54 -4.12
C GLY A 44 -5.01 -5.17 -2.65
N LEU A 45 -4.27 -6.00 -1.90
CA LEU A 45 -3.94 -5.72 -0.50
C LEU A 45 -3.05 -4.47 -0.35
N TYR A 46 -2.05 -4.31 -1.22
CA TYR A 46 -1.16 -3.15 -1.22
C TYR A 46 -1.96 -1.85 -1.41
N PHE A 47 -2.81 -1.79 -2.44
CA PHE A 47 -3.64 -0.62 -2.68
C PHE A 47 -4.68 -0.38 -1.59
N LYS A 48 -5.21 -1.45 -0.98
CA LYS A 48 -6.13 -1.31 0.17
C LYS A 48 -5.42 -0.68 1.38
N VAL A 49 -4.20 -1.12 1.70
CA VAL A 49 -3.36 -0.49 2.73
C VAL A 49 -3.07 0.97 2.37
N ALA A 50 -2.71 1.24 1.10
CA ALA A 50 -2.39 2.58 0.64
C ALA A 50 -3.57 3.56 0.73
N ARG A 51 -4.76 3.15 0.30
CA ARG A 51 -5.98 3.96 0.43
C ARG A 51 -6.33 4.23 1.89
N LEU A 52 -6.22 3.22 2.76
CA LEU A 52 -6.48 3.40 4.18
C LEU A 52 -5.46 4.37 4.82
N PHE A 53 -4.19 4.23 4.48
CA PHE A 53 -3.16 5.15 4.92
C PHE A 53 -3.42 6.59 4.45
N ALA A 54 -3.73 6.79 3.16
CA ALA A 54 -4.06 8.09 2.58
C ALA A 54 -5.23 8.76 3.34
N LYS A 55 -6.26 7.98 3.69
CA LYS A 55 -7.40 8.46 4.46
C LYS A 55 -7.03 8.86 5.89
N VAL A 56 -6.14 8.10 6.53
CA VAL A 56 -5.63 8.42 7.87
C VAL A 56 -4.82 9.72 7.85
N ILE A 57 -3.87 9.86 6.92
CA ILE A 57 -3.02 11.06 6.83
C ILE A 57 -3.80 12.30 6.38
N GLY A 58 -4.82 12.11 5.54
CA GLY A 58 -5.69 13.18 5.07
C GLY A 58 -6.70 13.67 6.10
N ASN A 59 -6.85 12.98 7.23
CA ASN A 59 -7.76 13.36 8.31
C ASN A 59 -6.99 14.09 9.43
N PRO A 60 -7.19 15.42 9.60
CA PRO A 60 -6.42 16.20 10.57
C PRO A 60 -6.61 15.74 12.01
N THR A 61 -7.81 15.26 12.36
CA THR A 61 -8.12 14.76 13.70
C THR A 61 -7.37 13.46 13.99
N LEU A 62 -7.35 12.52 13.03
CA LEU A 62 -6.64 11.26 13.18
C LEU A 62 -5.13 11.48 13.27
N ILE A 63 -4.56 12.30 12.37
CA ILE A 63 -3.14 12.63 12.42
C ILE A 63 -2.78 13.28 13.76
N ARG A 64 -3.57 14.24 14.25
CA ARG A 64 -3.27 14.92 15.51
C ARG A 64 -3.18 13.95 16.67
N GLU A 65 -4.09 12.98 16.76
CA GLU A 65 -4.07 11.98 17.82
C GLU A 65 -2.94 10.95 17.64
N LEU A 66 -2.70 10.49 16.41
CA LEU A 66 -1.55 9.64 16.09
C LEU A 66 -0.22 10.31 16.43
N THR A 67 -0.07 11.60 16.12
CA THR A 67 1.11 12.39 16.46
C THR A 67 1.20 12.58 17.97
N ARG A 68 0.10 12.90 18.66
CA ARG A 68 0.06 13.07 20.13
C ARG A 68 0.54 11.81 20.86
N VAL A 69 0.07 10.64 20.43
CA VAL A 69 0.43 9.35 21.05
C VAL A 69 1.79 8.88 20.57
N GLY A 70 2.04 8.94 19.27
CA GLY A 70 3.24 8.42 18.64
C GLY A 70 4.51 9.17 19.03
N MET A 71 4.46 10.51 19.06
CA MET A 71 5.61 11.34 19.44
C MET A 71 6.02 11.19 20.92
N ARG A 72 5.17 10.60 21.75
CA ARG A 72 5.52 10.31 23.16
C ARG A 72 6.35 9.04 23.33
N SER A 73 6.51 8.24 22.27
CA SER A 73 7.28 7.00 22.29
C SER A 73 8.52 7.14 21.42
N GLN A 74 9.68 7.36 22.05
CA GLN A 74 10.96 7.41 21.37
C GLN A 74 11.27 6.13 20.57
N PRO A 75 11.04 4.91 21.09
CA PRO A 75 11.25 3.68 20.31
C PRO A 75 10.38 3.59 19.06
N LEU A 76 9.12 4.05 19.15
CA LEU A 76 8.19 4.04 18.01
C LEU A 76 8.61 5.04 16.93
N MET A 77 9.05 6.24 17.34
CA MET A 77 9.54 7.26 16.40
C MET A 77 10.83 6.82 15.71
N GLU A 78 11.74 6.17 16.45
CA GLU A 78 12.96 5.62 15.88
C GLU A 78 12.66 4.50 14.88
N TRP A 79 11.76 3.58 15.23
CA TRP A 79 11.28 2.54 14.32
C TRP A 79 10.62 3.15 13.07
N ALA A 80 9.69 4.09 13.23
CA ALA A 80 9.01 4.75 12.12
C ALA A 80 9.97 5.48 11.18
N LEU A 81 11.01 6.14 11.72
CA LEU A 81 12.04 6.79 10.95
C LEU A 81 12.88 5.78 10.15
N ARG A 82 13.28 4.66 10.76
CA ARG A 82 14.02 3.60 10.07
C ARG A 82 13.20 2.99 8.94
N VAL A 83 11.91 2.73 9.19
CA VAL A 83 10.97 2.30 8.17
C VAL A 83 10.98 3.32 7.03
N MET A 84 10.63 4.59 7.29
CA MET A 84 10.57 5.62 6.25
C MET A 84 11.87 5.81 5.46
N ALA A 85 13.03 5.64 6.12
CA ALA A 85 14.35 5.77 5.49
C ALA A 85 14.82 4.50 4.74
N ASN A 86 14.01 3.44 4.71
CA ASN A 86 14.39 2.12 4.18
C ASN A 86 15.65 1.52 4.84
N LEU A 87 15.87 1.83 6.14
CA LEU A 87 17.04 1.40 6.92
C LEU A 87 16.73 0.22 7.85
N MET A 88 15.77 -0.62 7.47
CA MET A 88 15.42 -1.81 8.26
C MET A 88 16.60 -2.79 8.27
N ARG A 89 17.16 -3.03 9.46
CA ARG A 89 18.25 -3.99 9.65
C ARG A 89 17.72 -5.43 9.65
N ASP A 90 18.56 -6.38 9.30
CA ASP A 90 18.22 -7.81 9.28
C ASP A 90 17.74 -8.32 10.64
N GLU A 91 18.29 -7.78 11.74
CA GLU A 91 17.91 -8.09 13.13
C GLU A 91 16.48 -7.61 13.48
N ASP A 92 16.02 -6.54 12.82
CA ASP A 92 14.70 -5.95 13.02
C ASP A 92 13.63 -6.62 12.11
N ARG A 93 14.03 -7.50 11.17
CA ARG A 93 13.10 -8.15 10.22
C ARG A 93 12.01 -8.94 10.92
N GLY A 94 12.33 -9.70 11.96
CA GLY A 94 11.34 -10.53 12.65
C GLY A 94 10.22 -9.70 13.31
N ALA A 95 10.58 -8.57 13.92
CA ALA A 95 9.59 -7.66 14.51
C ALA A 95 8.78 -6.92 13.43
N ALA A 96 9.41 -6.54 12.32
CA ALA A 96 8.75 -5.89 11.20
C ALA A 96 7.80 -6.82 10.45
N GLU A 97 8.18 -8.08 10.22
CA GLU A 97 7.32 -9.10 9.63
C GLU A 97 6.11 -9.41 10.51
N ALA A 98 6.32 -9.49 11.83
CA ALA A 98 5.23 -9.68 12.78
C ALA A 98 4.26 -8.48 12.77
N ALA A 99 4.79 -7.25 12.79
CA ALA A 99 3.98 -6.04 12.69
C ALA A 99 3.23 -5.96 11.36
N TYR A 100 3.90 -6.26 10.24
CA TYR A 100 3.30 -6.30 8.92
C TYR A 100 2.20 -7.35 8.81
N SER A 101 2.41 -8.54 9.37
CA SER A 101 1.42 -9.63 9.40
C SER A 101 0.19 -9.25 10.24
N ALA A 102 0.40 -8.60 11.38
CA ALA A 102 -0.71 -8.10 12.20
C ALA A 102 -1.52 -7.00 11.48
N ILE A 103 -0.84 -6.03 10.87
CA ILE A 103 -1.47 -4.93 10.14
C ILE A 103 -2.23 -5.45 8.92
N SER A 104 -1.62 -6.34 8.13
CA SER A 104 -2.27 -6.95 6.96
C SER A 104 -3.49 -7.78 7.36
N GLY A 105 -3.41 -8.53 8.47
CA GLY A 105 -4.56 -9.24 9.05
C GLY A 105 -5.71 -8.28 9.39
N MET A 106 -5.42 -7.17 10.06
CA MET A 106 -6.44 -6.15 10.36
C MET A 106 -7.03 -5.52 9.10
N VAL A 107 -6.19 -5.15 8.13
CA VAL A 107 -6.64 -4.51 6.88
C VAL A 107 -7.52 -5.44 6.05
N ARG A 108 -7.25 -6.75 6.05
CA ARG A 108 -8.11 -7.74 5.40
C ARG A 108 -9.52 -7.76 5.98
N LEU A 109 -9.68 -7.46 7.28
CA LEU A 109 -10.98 -7.41 7.96
C LEU A 109 -11.74 -6.09 7.75
N VAL A 110 -11.09 -5.04 7.24
CA VAL A 110 -11.75 -3.76 6.97
C VAL A 110 -12.70 -3.90 5.77
N PRO A 111 -13.99 -3.59 5.90
CA PRO A 111 -14.94 -3.62 4.78
C PRO A 111 -14.53 -2.67 3.64
N ASP A 112 -14.63 -3.10 2.38
CA ASP A 112 -14.18 -2.31 1.23
C ASP A 112 -14.92 -0.97 1.06
N ARG A 113 -16.19 -0.91 1.50
CA ARG A 113 -16.98 0.34 1.58
C ARG A 113 -16.34 1.44 2.42
N LEU A 114 -15.44 1.11 3.35
CA LEU A 114 -14.72 2.11 4.17
C LEU A 114 -13.45 2.62 3.48
N VAL A 115 -12.99 1.90 2.45
CA VAL A 115 -11.77 2.18 1.69
C VAL A 115 -12.10 2.87 0.36
N ALA A 116 -13.27 2.59 -0.22
CA ALA A 116 -13.79 3.26 -1.42
C ALA A 116 -14.53 4.55 -1.02
N SER A 117 -13.82 5.68 -0.92
CA SER A 117 -14.41 7.04 -0.86
C SER A 117 -13.38 8.05 -1.32
#